data_AF-A0A5C7WK46-F1
#
_entry.id   AF-A0A5C7WK46-F1
#
_cell.length_a   1.000
_cell.length_b   1.000
_cell.length_c   1.000
_cell.angle_alpha   90.00
_cell.angle_beta   90.00
_cell.angle_gamma   90.00
#
_symmetry.space_group_name_H-M   'P 1'
#
loop_
_entity.id
_entity.type
_entity.pdbx_description
1 polymer ?
#
loop_
_entity_poly.entity_id
_entity_poly.type
_entity_poly.pdbx_seq_one_letter_code
_entity_poly.pdbx_strand_id
1 'polypeptide(L)'
;MIKMNTGVIGFAVGLAIGLSLPVHAESALEYFTDSTGRYSGPSLEDQVALMDTDHNGFADVFEVRAYLEKQHGKGYQKELLDKWESSAYGKSCSTPFAKELYGDSTR
;
A
#
# COMPACT_ATOMS: atom_id res chain seq x y z
N MET A 1 52.55 13.38 9.30
CA MET A 1 52.57 12.29 10.31
C MET A 1 52.47 12.95 11.68
N ILE A 2 51.28 12.97 12.26
CA ILE A 2 51.01 13.52 13.60
C ILE A 2 50.71 12.32 14.49
N LYS A 3 51.53 12.14 15.53
CA LYS A 3 51.54 11.01 16.44
C LYS A 3 50.56 11.33 17.58
N MET A 4 49.42 10.65 17.64
CA MET A 4 48.41 10.88 18.68
C MET A 4 48.48 9.76 19.73
N ASN A 5 48.65 10.20 20.97
CA ASN A 5 49.04 9.41 22.13
C ASN A 5 47.84 8.66 22.74
N THR A 6 48.07 7.40 23.09
CA THR A 6 47.15 6.51 23.80
C THR A 6 47.03 6.91 25.26
N GLY A 7 45.82 7.20 25.74
CA GLY A 7 45.55 7.33 27.16
C GLY A 7 44.33 8.19 27.43
N VAL A 8 43.17 7.56 27.62
CA VAL A 8 42.55 7.31 28.93
C VAL A 8 41.23 6.58 28.67
N ILE A 9 41.15 5.35 29.17
CA ILE A 9 39.92 4.57 29.27
C ILE A 9 39.14 5.19 30.45
N GLY A 10 38.22 6.08 30.14
CA GLY A 10 37.24 6.61 31.09
C GLY A 10 35.90 5.93 30.87
N PHE A 11 35.62 4.91 31.66
CA PHE A 11 34.29 4.31 31.80
C PHE A 11 33.32 5.36 32.35
N ALA A 12 32.64 6.09 31.46
CA ALA A 12 31.42 6.80 31.80
C ALA A 12 30.25 5.96 31.28
N VAL A 13 29.78 5.02 32.11
CA VAL A 13 28.47 4.38 31.95
C VAL A 13 27.42 5.46 32.24
N GLY A 14 27.22 6.33 31.26
CA GLY A 14 26.08 7.24 31.21
C GLY A 14 24.87 6.40 30.86
N LEU A 15 23.98 6.23 31.84
CA LEU A 15 22.64 5.69 31.69
C LEU A 15 21.88 6.55 30.66
N ALA A 16 22.04 6.24 29.37
CA ALA A 16 21.15 6.70 28.32
C ALA A 16 19.85 5.91 28.51
N ILE A 17 18.98 6.43 29.36
CA ILE A 17 17.56 6.10 29.32
C ILE A 17 17.12 6.54 27.92
N GLY A 18 17.11 5.59 26.99
CA GLY A 18 16.56 5.81 25.67
C GLY A 18 15.12 6.27 25.88
N LEU A 19 14.86 7.52 25.53
CA LEU A 19 13.52 8.01 25.28
C LEU A 19 12.99 7.18 24.10
N SER A 20 12.43 6.01 24.40
CA SER A 20 11.58 5.29 23.48
C SER A 20 10.31 6.13 23.34
N LEU A 21 10.32 7.06 22.38
CA LEU A 21 9.09 7.64 21.90
C LEU A 21 8.20 6.45 21.48
N PRO A 22 6.95 6.36 21.96
CA PRO A 22 6.03 5.42 21.37
C PRO A 22 5.89 5.85 19.91
N VAL A 23 6.49 5.07 19.00
CA VAL A 23 6.02 4.98 17.62
C VAL A 23 4.61 4.42 17.75
N HIS A 24 3.65 5.31 17.97
CA HIS A 24 2.26 5.01 17.66
C HIS A 24 2.29 4.80 16.15
N ALA A 25 2.02 3.56 15.73
CA ALA A 25 1.66 3.32 14.36
C ALA A 25 0.32 4.04 14.17
N GLU A 26 0.37 5.33 13.84
CA GLU A 26 -0.82 6.08 13.45
C GLU A 26 -1.45 5.30 12.33
N SER A 27 -2.67 4.81 12.55
CA SER A 27 -3.40 4.22 11.44
C SER A 27 -3.56 5.32 10.39
N ALA A 28 -3.44 4.98 9.10
CA ALA A 28 -3.63 5.97 8.04
C ALA A 28 -4.98 6.70 8.19
N LEU A 29 -5.99 6.02 8.74
CA LEU A 29 -7.27 6.62 9.06
C LEU A 29 -7.17 7.71 10.15
N GLU A 30 -6.47 7.46 11.25
CA GLU A 30 -6.24 8.47 12.31
C GLU A 30 -5.46 9.67 11.78
N TYR A 31 -4.43 9.45 10.96
CA TYR A 31 -3.66 10.53 10.34
C TYR A 31 -4.53 11.47 9.51
N PHE A 32 -5.53 10.91 8.81
CA PHE A 32 -6.46 11.69 8.00
C PHE A 32 -7.71 12.14 8.76
N THR A 33 -7.86 11.82 10.04
CA THR A 33 -9.04 12.21 10.82
C THR A 33 -8.72 13.44 11.65
N ASP A 34 -9.56 14.48 11.55
CA ASP A 34 -9.38 15.71 12.30
C ASP A 34 -9.68 15.54 13.81
N SER A 35 -9.41 16.58 14.60
CA SER A 35 -9.68 16.59 16.04
C SER A 35 -11.17 16.48 16.40
N THR A 36 -12.07 16.58 15.42
CA THR A 36 -13.52 16.41 15.58
C THR A 36 -14.01 15.01 15.19
N GLY A 37 -13.10 14.12 14.79
CA GLY A 37 -13.41 12.75 14.38
C GLY A 37 -13.92 12.66 12.94
N ARG A 38 -13.72 13.70 12.11
CA ARG A 38 -14.13 13.69 10.70
C ARG A 38 -12.93 13.39 9.81
N TYR A 39 -13.15 12.56 8.78
CA TYR A 39 -12.15 12.35 7.75
C TYR A 39 -11.89 13.67 7.00
N SER A 40 -10.64 14.10 7.00
CA SER A 40 -10.11 15.32 6.38
C SER A 40 -9.04 15.02 5.33
N GLY A 41 -8.79 13.74 5.04
CA GLY A 41 -7.89 13.31 3.99
C GLY A 41 -8.46 13.56 2.58
N PRO A 42 -7.65 13.30 1.55
CA PRO A 42 -8.10 13.42 0.16
C PRO A 42 -9.34 12.55 -0.09
N SER A 43 -10.32 13.11 -0.80
CA SER A 43 -11.53 12.38 -1.17
C SER A 43 -11.17 11.10 -1.95
N LEU A 44 -11.90 10.02 -1.69
CA LEU A 44 -11.74 8.78 -2.44
C LEU A 44 -12.17 8.98 -3.89
N GLU A 45 -13.24 9.74 -4.10
CA GLU A 45 -13.78 10.07 -5.41
C GLU A 45 -12.75 10.84 -6.26
N ASP A 46 -12.12 11.86 -5.67
CA ASP A 46 -11.07 12.63 -6.35
C ASP A 46 -9.86 11.76 -6.71
N GLN A 47 -9.48 10.83 -5.84
CA GLN A 47 -8.36 9.91 -6.11
C GLN A 47 -8.69 8.90 -7.20
N VAL A 48 -9.92 8.37 -7.23
CA VAL A 48 -10.37 7.49 -8.32
C VAL A 48 -10.41 8.24 -9.64
N ALA A 49 -10.88 9.49 -9.65
CA ALA A 49 -10.88 10.33 -10.85
C ALA A 49 -9.46 10.61 -11.39
N LEU A 50 -8.43 10.60 -10.53
CA LEU A 50 -7.03 10.72 -10.96
C LEU A 50 -6.46 9.42 -11.55
N MET A 51 -7.08 8.27 -11.25
CA MET A 51 -6.66 6.96 -11.74
C MET A 51 -7.39 6.58 -13.03
N ASP A 52 -8.71 6.82 -13.08
CA ASP A 52 -9.61 6.55 -14.21
C ASP A 52 -9.24 7.39 -15.43
N THR A 53 -8.40 6.81 -16.30
CA THR A 53 -7.81 7.47 -17.46
C THR A 53 -8.68 7.30 -18.68
N ASP A 54 -9.44 6.20 -18.77
CA ASP A 54 -10.38 5.96 -19.84
C ASP A 54 -11.77 6.60 -19.61
N HIS A 55 -11.98 7.20 -18.43
CA HIS A 55 -13.18 7.91 -18.00
C HIS A 55 -14.44 7.04 -18.01
N ASN A 56 -14.29 5.75 -17.70
CA ASN A 56 -15.39 4.80 -17.63
C ASN A 56 -16.14 4.82 -16.28
N GLY A 57 -15.66 5.60 -15.31
CA GLY A 57 -16.24 5.79 -13.99
C GLY A 57 -15.66 4.91 -12.89
N PHE A 58 -14.61 4.11 -13.16
CA PHE A 58 -13.87 3.37 -12.16
C PHE A 58 -12.40 3.20 -12.56
N ALA A 59 -11.54 2.95 -11.58
CA ALA A 59 -10.14 2.64 -11.83
C ALA A 59 -9.92 1.12 -11.90
N ASP A 60 -9.46 0.62 -13.04
CA ASP A 60 -9.09 -0.77 -13.17
C ASP A 60 -7.71 -1.09 -12.54
N VAL A 61 -7.34 -2.37 -12.49
CA VAL A 61 -6.09 -2.80 -11.84
C VAL A 61 -4.85 -2.25 -12.57
N PHE A 62 -4.91 -2.07 -13.89
CA PHE A 62 -3.81 -1.55 -14.68
C PHE A 62 -3.65 -0.04 -14.47
N GLU A 63 -4.76 0.68 -14.37
CA GLU A 63 -4.80 2.11 -14.04
C GLU A 63 -4.30 2.37 -12.62
N VAL A 64 -4.72 1.55 -11.65
CA VAL A 64 -4.22 1.59 -10.28
C VAL A 64 -2.70 1.35 -10.25
N ARG A 65 -2.21 0.35 -10.98
CA ARG A 65 -0.76 0.11 -11.07
C ARG A 65 -0.03 1.30 -11.69
N ALA A 66 -0.52 1.82 -12.82
CA ALA A 66 0.10 2.95 -13.50
C ALA A 66 0.17 4.18 -12.59
N TYR A 67 -0.90 4.44 -11.84
CA TYR A 67 -0.96 5.52 -10.86
C TYR A 67 0.06 5.33 -9.72
N LEU A 68 0.10 4.14 -9.12
CA LEU A 68 1.03 3.84 -8.02
C LEU A 68 2.50 3.90 -8.47
N GLU A 69 2.81 3.38 -9.66
CA GLU A 69 4.17 3.47 -10.23
C GLU A 69 4.55 4.92 -10.58
N LYS A 70 3.59 5.77 -10.96
CA LYS A 70 3.83 7.21 -11.17
C LYS A 70 4.19 7.93 -9.87
N GLN A 71 3.58 7.55 -8.73
CA GLN A 71 3.83 8.18 -7.43
C GLN A 71 5.10 7.66 -6.75
N HIS A 72 5.35 6.35 -6.82
CA HIS A 72 6.39 5.69 -6.02
C HIS A 72 7.59 5.17 -6.84
N GLY A 73 7.50 5.24 -8.17
CA GLY A 73 8.50 4.73 -9.09
C GLY A 73 8.16 3.35 -9.66
N LYS A 74 8.89 2.99 -10.72
CA LYS A 74 8.65 1.73 -11.46
C LYS A 74 8.86 0.50 -10.58
N GLY A 75 7.94 -0.45 -10.67
CA GLY A 75 8.02 -1.72 -9.93
C GLY A 75 7.60 -1.61 -8.46
N TYR A 76 6.96 -0.50 -8.06
CA TYR A 76 6.38 -0.39 -6.73
C TYR A 76 5.41 -1.54 -6.45
N GLN A 77 5.64 -2.26 -5.34
CA GLN A 77 4.85 -3.43 -4.93
C GLN A 77 4.59 -4.44 -6.06
N LYS A 78 5.57 -4.64 -6.95
CA LYS A 78 5.46 -5.45 -8.15
C LYS A 78 4.78 -6.80 -7.93
N GLU A 79 5.19 -7.57 -6.92
CA GLU A 79 4.63 -8.90 -6.64
C GLU A 79 3.13 -8.85 -6.30
N LEU A 80 2.70 -7.83 -5.55
CA LEU A 80 1.29 -7.65 -5.20
C LEU A 80 0.47 -7.24 -6.42
N LEU A 81 0.98 -6.27 -7.20
CA LEU A 81 0.28 -5.74 -8.37
C LEU A 81 0.24 -6.77 -9.51
N ASP A 82 1.32 -7.54 -9.72
CA ASP A 82 1.35 -8.66 -10.66
C ASP A 82 0.29 -9.73 -10.25
N LYS A 83 0.11 -9.99 -8.95
CA LYS A 83 -0.95 -10.88 -8.47
C LYS A 83 -2.34 -10.29 -8.74
N TRP A 84 -2.55 -9.01 -8.48
CA TRP A 84 -3.83 -8.35 -8.76
C TRP A 84 -4.18 -8.40 -10.25
N GLU A 85 -3.24 -8.09 -11.13
CA GLU A 85 -3.42 -8.20 -12.58
C GLU A 85 -3.74 -9.63 -13.00
N SER A 86 -3.01 -10.62 -12.46
CA SER A 86 -3.29 -12.04 -12.75
C SER A 86 -4.68 -12.47 -12.28
N SER A 87 -5.20 -11.83 -11.22
CA SER A 87 -6.54 -12.09 -10.68
C SER A 87 -7.63 -11.44 -11.54
N ALA A 88 -7.33 -10.30 -12.16
CA ALA A 88 -8.22 -9.64 -13.12
C ALA A 88 -8.32 -10.43 -14.45
N TYR A 89 -7.22 -11.06 -14.88
CA TYR A 89 -7.22 -11.94 -16.05
C TYR A 89 -7.83 -13.33 -15.77
N GLY A 90 -7.74 -13.80 -14.52
CA GLY A 90 -8.29 -15.07 -14.10
C GLY A 90 -9.81 -15.04 -14.11
N LYS A 91 -10.42 -15.59 -15.17
CA LYS A 91 -11.87 -15.85 -15.20
C LYS A 91 -12.28 -16.51 -13.89
N SER A 92 -13.23 -15.86 -13.19
CA SER A 92 -13.98 -16.39 -12.06
C SER A 92 -14.12 -17.90 -12.21
N CYS A 93 -13.35 -18.66 -11.41
CA CYS A 93 -13.39 -20.11 -11.43
C CYS A 93 -14.82 -20.52 -11.12
N SER A 94 -15.53 -20.96 -12.16
CA SER A 94 -16.54 -22.00 -12.14
C SER A 94 -17.18 -22.15 -10.76
N THR A 95 -17.95 -21.14 -10.36
CA THR A 95 -18.82 -21.30 -9.21
C THR A 95 -19.65 -22.57 -9.44
N PRO A 96 -19.83 -23.45 -8.45
CA PRO A 96 -20.54 -24.71 -8.65
C PRO A 96 -21.94 -24.52 -9.27
N PHE A 97 -22.56 -23.37 -9.02
CA PHE A 97 -23.85 -22.98 -9.60
C PHE A 97 -23.82 -22.83 -11.14
N ALA A 98 -22.69 -22.45 -11.74
CA ALA A 98 -22.60 -22.22 -13.18
C ALA A 98 -22.70 -23.52 -14.00
N LYS A 99 -22.36 -24.67 -13.38
CA LYS A 99 -22.52 -25.99 -14.00
C LYS A 99 -23.97 -26.49 -13.98
N GLU A 100 -24.77 -25.99 -13.03
CA GLU A 100 -26.17 -26.41 -12.83
C GLU A 100 -27.15 -25.53 -13.63
N LEU A 101 -26.82 -24.26 -13.89
CA LEU A 101 -27.64 -23.36 -14.72
C LEU A 101 -27.51 -23.61 -16.23
N TYR A 102 -26.36 -24.09 -16.71
CA TYR A 102 -26.14 -24.44 -18.12
C TYR A 102 -26.12 -25.96 -18.34
N GLY A 103 -26.91 -26.69 -17.55
CA GLY A 103 -27.11 -28.13 -17.70
C GLY A 103 -27.21 -28.51 -19.18
N ASP A 104 -26.33 -29.42 -19.57
CA ASP A 104 -26.08 -29.93 -20.91
C ASP A 104 -27.37 -30.07 -21.73
N SER A 105 -27.66 -29.07 -22.57
CA SER A 105 -28.69 -29.16 -23.60
C SER A 105 -28.00 -29.54 -24.91
N THR A 106 -27.34 -30.70 -24.93
CA THR A 106 -27.20 -31.46 -26.18
C THR A 106 -28.45 -32.33 -26.32
N ARG A 107 -29.44 -31.81 -27.04
CA ARG A 107 -30.52 -32.62 -27.62
C ARG A 107 -30.66 -32.28 -29.09
#